data_AF-A0A948PPD6-F1
#
_entry.id   AF-A0A948PPD6-F1
#
_cell.length_a   1.000
_cell.length_b   1.000
_cell.length_c   1.000
_cell.angle_alpha   90.00
_cell.angle_beta   90.00
_cell.angle_gamma   90.00
#
_symmetry.space_group_name_H-M   'P 1'
#
loop_
_entity.id
_entity.type
_entity.pdbx_description
1 polymer ?
#
loop_
_entity_poly.entity_id
_entity_poly.type
_entity_poly.pdbx_seq_one_letter_code
_entity_poly.pdbx_strand_id
1 'polypeptide(L)'
;MTDKNYTSESIKVLKGLEAVRKRPAMYIGSTGIEGLHHLVYEVVDNSVDEALGGYCTRIDVIIHSDNSVTVIDNGRGIPVDLHKKEKRPAAELVMTTLHAGGKFDQKTYQVSGGLHGVGVSVVNALSELLELEIKRDGGVFTQSYIRGVPSSKLTQEGKTKKTGTKITFKPDSEVFESTDFNFEILSQRLREMSFLNKGLQITITDERTEKSNEFHYKGGILEFVEYLNQNKTVTHPKPIYFETQKDDVIVEIGLQYNSGYSENIFSFVNNINTTEGGTHLIGFKAALTRSINYYAHSNNMLKGVTENLSGDDTREGLCAVISIKIPNPQFEGQTKTKLGNSEVKGIVESIVNEQLSIHFDENPGFAKRIVSKVLDASRARTAARKARELARRKGVLESTTLPGKLADCQERDPAQSEIFLVEGDSAGGSAKQARDRRNQAILPLKGKILNVEKARFDKVIKNEEIGVIISALGTGVEQADFNLEKLRYHKVIIMTDADVDGSHIRTLLMTFFYRQMPQLIEKGHLLIAQPPLFKISKGKSFEYLLDERSFDKYMIRKMSEDFTIKAKGSKEEIKGEKFRRVFQKIVARRNYL
;
A
#
# COMPACT_ATOMS: atom_id res chain seq x y z
N MET A 1 -26.22 -33.77 -22.05
CA MET A 1 -25.25 -33.46 -20.99
C MET A 1 -24.35 -34.67 -20.86
N THR A 2 -23.08 -34.56 -21.21
CA THR A 2 -22.12 -35.65 -20.98
C THR A 2 -21.78 -35.68 -19.50
N ASP A 3 -22.16 -36.76 -18.82
CA ASP A 3 -21.78 -37.02 -17.44
C ASP A 3 -20.26 -36.99 -17.30
N LYS A 4 -19.74 -35.91 -16.72
CA LYS A 4 -18.35 -35.89 -16.26
C LYS A 4 -18.30 -36.68 -14.97
N ASN A 5 -17.92 -37.96 -15.07
CA ASN A 5 -17.67 -38.83 -13.93
C ASN A 5 -16.67 -38.18 -12.97
N TYR A 6 -17.18 -37.65 -11.86
CA TYR A 6 -16.38 -37.14 -10.75
C TYR A 6 -16.00 -38.31 -9.84
N THR A 7 -14.81 -38.87 -10.08
CA THR A 7 -14.26 -40.02 -9.33
C THR A 7 -13.14 -39.57 -8.39
N SER A 8 -12.63 -40.49 -7.57
CA SER A 8 -11.45 -40.24 -6.72
C SER A 8 -10.22 -39.78 -7.53
N GLU A 9 -10.08 -40.19 -8.79
CA GLU A 9 -9.00 -39.74 -9.69
C GLU A 9 -9.14 -38.25 -10.08
N SER A 10 -10.33 -37.67 -9.92
CA SER A 10 -10.54 -36.23 -10.12
C SER A 10 -9.98 -35.39 -8.97
N ILE A 11 -9.65 -36.01 -7.83
CA ILE A 11 -9.04 -35.35 -6.67
C ILE A 11 -7.53 -35.21 -6.91
N LYS A 12 -7.08 -33.98 -7.18
CA LYS A 12 -5.66 -33.65 -7.33
C LYS A 12 -5.08 -33.15 -6.01
N VAL A 13 -4.05 -33.85 -5.52
CA VAL A 13 -3.25 -33.42 -4.37
C VAL A 13 -2.02 -32.69 -4.87
N LEU A 14 -1.94 -31.39 -4.63
CA LEU A 14 -0.75 -30.59 -4.93
C LEU A 14 0.25 -30.75 -3.79
N LYS A 15 1.47 -31.21 -4.10
CA LYS A 15 2.52 -31.45 -3.09
C LYS A 15 3.49 -30.28 -3.04
N GLY A 16 3.91 -29.91 -1.82
CA GLY A 16 4.94 -28.90 -1.59
C GLY A 16 4.61 -27.54 -2.23
N LEU A 17 5.58 -26.96 -2.93
CA LEU A 17 5.49 -25.62 -3.52
C LEU A 17 4.62 -25.55 -4.80
N GLU A 18 4.17 -26.69 -5.34
CA GLU A 18 3.25 -26.72 -6.49
C GLU A 18 1.91 -26.04 -6.14
N ALA A 19 1.45 -26.20 -4.90
CA ALA A 19 0.23 -25.56 -4.40
C ALA A 19 0.33 -24.02 -4.42
N VAL A 20 1.52 -23.49 -4.11
CA VAL A 20 1.80 -22.05 -4.11
C VAL A 20 1.72 -21.50 -5.52
N ARG A 21 2.42 -22.13 -6.48
CA ARG A 21 2.40 -21.71 -7.89
C ARG A 21 1.02 -21.80 -8.53
N LYS A 22 0.20 -22.78 -8.11
CA LYS A 22 -1.16 -22.94 -8.66
C LYS A 22 -2.13 -21.88 -8.15
N ARG A 23 -1.90 -21.35 -6.94
CA ARG A 23 -2.77 -20.36 -6.27
C ARG A 23 -1.95 -19.28 -5.56
N PRO A 24 -1.16 -18.49 -6.28
CA PRO A 24 -0.20 -17.54 -5.70
C PRO A 24 -0.89 -16.47 -4.84
N ALA A 25 -2.03 -15.95 -5.28
CA ALA A 25 -2.77 -14.91 -4.56
C ALA A 25 -3.19 -15.29 -3.13
N MET A 26 -3.33 -16.58 -2.82
CA MET A 26 -3.63 -17.00 -1.43
C MET A 26 -2.45 -16.78 -0.48
N TYR A 27 -1.22 -16.72 -1.00
CA TYR A 27 0.00 -16.59 -0.21
C TYR A 27 0.56 -15.16 -0.23
N ILE A 28 0.44 -14.46 -1.37
CA ILE A 28 1.00 -13.10 -1.57
C ILE A 28 -0.07 -12.03 -1.85
N GLY A 29 -1.35 -12.35 -1.65
CA GLY A 29 -2.48 -11.45 -1.83
C GLY A 29 -2.92 -11.27 -3.30
N SER A 30 -2.00 -10.93 -4.19
CA SER A 30 -2.27 -10.72 -5.63
C SER A 30 -1.12 -11.18 -6.52
N THR A 31 -1.33 -11.25 -7.83
CA THR A 31 -0.28 -11.47 -8.85
C THR A 31 0.07 -10.19 -9.61
N GLY A 32 -0.45 -9.05 -9.13
CA GLY A 32 -0.15 -7.72 -9.65
C GLY A 32 1.04 -7.08 -8.93
N ILE A 33 1.08 -5.75 -8.97
CA ILE A 33 2.20 -4.97 -8.41
C ILE A 33 2.39 -5.21 -6.91
N GLU A 34 1.31 -5.30 -6.14
CA GLU A 34 1.38 -5.49 -4.69
C GLU A 34 2.03 -6.83 -4.32
N GLY A 35 1.56 -7.93 -4.90
CA GLY A 35 2.11 -9.26 -4.65
C GLY A 35 3.54 -9.43 -5.16
N LEU A 36 3.92 -8.74 -6.25
CA LEU A 36 5.30 -8.70 -6.71
C LEU A 36 6.22 -8.07 -5.66
N HIS A 37 5.84 -6.91 -5.10
CA HIS A 37 6.62 -6.22 -4.09
C HIS A 37 6.63 -6.98 -2.75
N HIS A 38 5.55 -7.71 -2.46
CA HIS A 38 5.46 -8.60 -1.30
C HIS A 38 6.57 -9.66 -1.29
N LEU A 39 7.04 -10.13 -2.44
CA LEU A 39 8.18 -11.05 -2.50
C LEU A 39 9.44 -10.43 -1.87
N VAL A 40 9.73 -9.17 -2.17
CA VAL A 40 10.87 -8.44 -1.60
C VAL A 40 10.68 -8.26 -0.11
N TYR A 41 9.46 -7.89 0.32
CA TYR A 41 9.13 -7.70 1.73
C TYR A 41 9.40 -8.96 2.55
N GLU A 42 9.01 -10.14 2.08
CA GLU A 42 9.25 -11.39 2.80
C GLU A 42 10.74 -11.70 3.00
N VAL A 43 11.60 -11.39 2.02
CA VAL A 43 13.05 -11.60 2.15
C VAL A 43 13.66 -10.57 3.12
N VAL A 44 13.24 -9.31 3.01
CA VAL A 44 13.72 -8.24 3.89
C VAL A 44 13.23 -8.44 5.32
N ASP A 45 11.99 -8.86 5.55
CA ASP A 45 11.42 -9.13 6.87
C ASP A 45 12.23 -10.21 7.61
N ASN A 46 12.70 -11.24 6.89
CA ASN A 46 13.61 -12.24 7.49
C ASN A 46 14.93 -11.61 7.94
N SER A 47 15.45 -10.65 7.19
CA SER A 47 16.69 -9.93 7.51
C SER A 47 16.48 -8.95 8.68
N VAL A 48 15.30 -8.33 8.77
CA VAL A 48 14.88 -7.47 9.88
C VAL A 48 14.67 -8.28 11.16
N ASP A 49 14.15 -9.50 11.08
CA ASP A 49 14.03 -10.39 12.25
C ASP A 49 15.42 -10.73 12.84
N GLU A 50 16.48 -10.83 12.03
CA GLU A 50 17.86 -10.95 12.52
C GLU A 50 18.35 -9.66 13.21
N ALA A 51 17.87 -8.49 12.76
CA ALA A 51 18.17 -7.20 13.39
C ALA A 51 17.45 -7.04 14.72
N LEU A 52 16.18 -7.45 14.81
CA LEU A 52 15.41 -7.53 16.05
C LEU A 52 16.07 -8.47 17.07
N GLY A 53 16.69 -9.56 16.58
CA GLY A 53 17.50 -10.46 17.40
C GLY A 53 18.85 -9.88 17.85
N GLY A 54 19.24 -8.69 17.35
CA GLY A 54 20.50 -8.02 17.69
C GLY A 54 21.72 -8.50 16.89
N TYR A 55 21.52 -9.26 15.81
CA TYR A 55 22.63 -9.84 15.03
C TYR A 55 22.89 -9.15 13.69
N CYS A 56 21.89 -8.47 13.14
CA CYS A 56 22.01 -7.74 11.88
C CYS A 56 22.00 -6.23 12.12
N THR A 57 22.90 -5.51 11.44
CA THR A 57 23.01 -4.05 11.52
C THR A 57 22.87 -3.37 10.15
N ARG A 58 22.94 -4.14 9.06
CA ARG A 58 22.89 -3.62 7.70
C ARG A 58 22.15 -4.58 6.77
N ILE A 59 21.25 -4.02 5.97
CA ILE A 59 20.53 -4.70 4.89
C ILE A 59 20.74 -3.91 3.60
N ASP A 60 21.15 -4.57 2.53
CA ASP A 60 21.27 -3.97 1.20
C ASP A 60 20.26 -4.61 0.24
N VAL A 61 19.43 -3.80 -0.41
CA VAL A 61 18.46 -4.22 -1.42
C VAL A 61 18.87 -3.67 -2.79
N ILE A 62 19.00 -4.53 -3.78
CA ILE A 62 19.46 -4.16 -5.12
C ILE A 62 18.44 -4.66 -6.13
N ILE A 63 17.92 -3.76 -6.96
CA ILE A 63 17.10 -4.07 -8.13
C ILE A 63 18.03 -4.06 -9.34
N HIS A 64 18.20 -5.22 -9.98
CA HIS A 64 19.11 -5.39 -11.10
C HIS A 64 18.48 -5.01 -12.44
N SER A 65 19.33 -4.80 -13.44
CA SER A 65 18.89 -4.46 -14.80
C SER A 65 18.00 -5.50 -15.48
N ASP A 66 18.04 -6.76 -15.03
CA ASP A 66 17.23 -7.86 -15.54
C ASP A 66 15.92 -8.10 -14.75
N ASN A 67 15.55 -7.14 -13.88
CA ASN A 67 14.44 -7.21 -12.94
C ASN A 67 14.55 -8.32 -11.88
N SER A 68 15.74 -8.87 -11.64
CA SER A 68 16.00 -9.63 -10.41
C SER A 68 16.24 -8.70 -9.22
N VAL A 69 16.02 -9.20 -8.00
CA VAL A 69 16.27 -8.47 -6.75
C VAL A 69 17.23 -9.27 -5.89
N THR A 70 18.24 -8.58 -5.36
CA THR A 70 19.15 -9.11 -4.36
C THR A 70 18.90 -8.45 -3.02
N VAL A 71 18.78 -9.25 -1.96
CA VAL A 71 18.77 -8.80 -0.57
C VAL A 71 19.96 -9.40 0.15
N ILE A 72 20.75 -8.56 0.82
CA ILE A 72 21.96 -8.94 1.56
C ILE A 72 21.81 -8.48 3.00
N ASP A 73 21.96 -9.38 3.96
CA ASP A 73 22.06 -9.06 5.39
C ASP A 73 23.43 -9.43 5.95
N ASN A 74 23.79 -8.82 7.08
CA ASN A 74 24.98 -9.17 7.85
C ASN A 74 24.64 -9.87 9.18
N GLY A 75 23.50 -10.56 9.25
CA GLY A 75 23.06 -11.33 10.40
C GLY A 75 23.86 -12.63 10.61
N ARG A 76 23.26 -13.62 11.29
CA ARG A 76 23.94 -14.89 11.60
C ARG A 76 24.11 -15.82 10.39
N GLY A 77 23.33 -15.61 9.33
CA GLY A 77 23.20 -16.54 8.20
C GLY A 77 22.28 -17.73 8.51
N ILE A 78 21.52 -18.18 7.51
CA ILE A 78 20.63 -19.36 7.63
C ILE A 78 21.43 -20.61 8.03
N PRO A 79 20.93 -21.48 8.94
CA PRO A 79 21.64 -22.71 9.30
C PRO A 79 21.93 -23.62 8.09
N VAL A 80 23.16 -24.12 8.01
CA VAL A 80 23.65 -24.96 6.90
C VAL A 80 23.78 -26.43 7.28
N ASP A 81 23.65 -26.75 8.57
CA ASP A 81 23.74 -28.11 9.09
C ASP A 81 22.54 -28.97 8.67
N LEU A 82 22.73 -30.29 8.73
CA LEU A 82 21.69 -31.25 8.40
C LEU A 82 20.59 -31.23 9.47
N HIS A 83 19.35 -31.03 9.03
CA HIS A 83 18.21 -31.14 9.93
C HIS A 83 18.03 -32.59 10.39
N LYS A 84 18.01 -32.83 11.70
CA LYS A 84 18.04 -34.19 12.30
C LYS A 84 16.96 -35.15 11.78
N LYS A 85 15.73 -34.64 11.56
CA LYS A 85 14.59 -35.46 11.10
C LYS A 85 14.54 -35.61 9.58
N GLU A 86 14.74 -34.51 8.86
CA GLU A 86 14.57 -34.44 7.40
C GLU A 86 15.83 -34.89 6.65
N LYS A 87 16.96 -35.04 7.35
CA LYS A 87 18.25 -35.54 6.82
C LYS A 87 18.75 -34.77 5.59
N ARG A 88 18.41 -33.49 5.50
CA ARG A 88 18.87 -32.56 4.45
C ARG A 88 19.24 -31.20 5.06
N PRO A 89 20.02 -30.36 4.36
CA PRO A 89 20.47 -29.09 4.90
C PRO A 89 19.30 -28.20 5.32
N ALA A 90 19.40 -27.54 6.47
CA ALA A 90 18.35 -26.67 6.98
C ALA A 90 18.02 -25.51 6.01
N ALA A 91 19.04 -24.97 5.31
CA ALA A 91 18.88 -23.99 4.24
C ALA A 91 17.95 -24.48 3.12
N GLU A 92 18.16 -25.71 2.62
CA GLU A 92 17.30 -26.31 1.61
C GLU A 92 15.88 -26.56 2.13
N LEU A 93 15.76 -27.02 3.38
CA LEU A 93 14.49 -27.29 4.02
C LEU A 93 13.62 -26.02 4.10
N VAL A 94 14.20 -24.91 4.58
CA VAL A 94 13.53 -23.60 4.66
C VAL A 94 13.12 -23.07 3.29
N MET A 95 13.92 -23.30 2.26
CA MET A 95 13.63 -22.82 0.90
C MET A 95 12.58 -23.65 0.16
N THR A 96 12.36 -24.91 0.54
CA THR A 96 11.54 -25.87 -0.24
C THR A 96 10.31 -26.38 0.50
N THR A 97 10.13 -26.04 1.77
CA THR A 97 9.03 -26.57 2.59
C THR A 97 8.26 -25.46 3.28
N LEU A 98 6.95 -25.45 3.04
CA LEU A 98 6.02 -24.58 3.76
C LEU A 98 6.03 -24.94 5.24
N HIS A 99 5.94 -23.93 6.09
CA HIS A 99 5.94 -24.08 7.55
C HIS A 99 7.23 -24.69 8.11
N ALA A 100 8.36 -24.44 7.46
CA ALA A 100 9.68 -24.80 7.97
C ALA A 100 10.43 -23.53 8.40
N GLY A 101 10.87 -23.47 9.67
CA GLY A 101 11.66 -22.34 10.17
C GLY A 101 11.87 -22.38 11.68
N GLY A 102 12.88 -21.64 12.16
CA GLY A 102 13.18 -21.51 13.60
C GLY A 102 12.24 -20.56 14.36
N LYS A 103 11.30 -19.91 13.65
CA LYS A 103 10.41 -18.87 14.19
C LYS A 103 9.19 -19.42 14.94
N PHE A 104 9.03 -20.75 15.01
CA PHE A 104 7.98 -21.42 15.78
C PHE A 104 8.35 -21.66 17.25
N ASP A 105 9.62 -21.49 17.62
CA ASP A 105 10.11 -21.67 19.00
C ASP A 105 10.62 -20.32 19.54
N GLN A 106 10.04 -19.86 20.65
CA GLN A 106 10.37 -18.59 21.32
C GLN A 106 11.83 -18.52 21.78
N LYS A 107 12.54 -19.65 21.83
CA LYS A 107 13.97 -19.70 22.19
C LYS A 107 14.90 -19.03 21.20
N THR A 108 14.54 -18.99 19.91
CA THR A 108 15.41 -18.46 18.85
C THR A 108 15.08 -17.02 18.48
N TYR A 109 13.78 -16.67 18.51
CA TYR A 109 13.29 -15.31 18.31
C TYR A 109 12.22 -15.00 19.36
N GLN A 110 12.53 -14.09 20.28
CA GLN A 110 11.60 -13.68 21.34
C GLN A 110 10.43 -12.83 20.78
N VAL A 111 10.69 -12.08 19.70
CA VAL A 111 9.73 -11.29 18.93
C VAL A 111 10.10 -11.43 17.45
N SER A 112 9.14 -11.76 16.59
CA SER A 112 9.34 -11.80 15.14
C SER A 112 8.08 -11.43 14.37
N GLY A 113 8.25 -10.85 13.17
CA GLY A 113 7.13 -10.64 12.25
C GLY A 113 6.77 -11.90 11.44
N GLY A 114 7.75 -12.79 11.21
CA GLY A 114 7.60 -13.99 10.40
C GLY A 114 7.05 -15.22 11.15
N LEU A 115 5.73 -15.32 11.32
CA LEU A 115 5.13 -16.36 12.18
C LEU A 115 4.80 -17.69 11.49
N HIS A 116 4.66 -17.67 10.16
CA HIS A 116 4.05 -18.79 9.43
C HIS A 116 5.08 -19.76 8.84
N GLY A 117 6.37 -19.38 8.77
CA GLY A 117 7.42 -20.21 8.17
C GLY A 117 7.21 -20.52 6.67
N VAL A 118 6.50 -19.65 5.95
CA VAL A 118 6.21 -19.83 4.50
C VAL A 118 6.89 -18.81 3.60
N GLY A 119 7.25 -17.63 4.11
CA GLY A 119 7.65 -16.46 3.32
C GLY A 119 8.69 -16.75 2.24
N VAL A 120 9.92 -17.12 2.64
CA VAL A 120 11.02 -17.33 1.68
C VAL A 120 10.79 -18.51 0.74
N SER A 121 10.07 -19.54 1.18
CA SER A 121 9.72 -20.69 0.33
C SER A 121 8.69 -20.31 -0.75
N VAL A 122 7.78 -19.37 -0.45
CA VAL A 122 6.85 -18.80 -1.43
C VAL A 122 7.63 -17.94 -2.43
N VAL A 123 8.58 -17.13 -1.99
CA VAL A 123 9.48 -16.38 -2.89
C VAL A 123 10.21 -17.32 -3.84
N ASN A 124 10.76 -18.41 -3.32
CA ASN A 124 11.42 -19.43 -4.14
C ASN A 124 10.47 -20.08 -5.15
N ALA A 125 9.26 -20.46 -4.71
CA ALA A 125 8.24 -21.07 -5.58
C ALA A 125 7.81 -20.16 -6.74
N LEU A 126 7.68 -18.85 -6.47
CA LEU A 126 7.18 -17.86 -7.41
C LEU A 126 8.29 -17.15 -8.22
N SER A 127 9.54 -17.61 -8.06
CA SER A 127 10.68 -17.14 -8.83
C SER A 127 11.02 -18.12 -9.96
N GLU A 128 11.44 -17.60 -11.11
CA GLU A 128 12.03 -18.41 -12.18
C GLU A 128 13.36 -19.01 -11.69
N LEU A 129 14.19 -18.16 -11.07
CA LEU A 129 15.49 -18.47 -10.52
C LEU A 129 15.62 -17.85 -9.13
N LEU A 130 16.20 -18.60 -8.19
CA LEU A 130 16.65 -18.08 -6.90
C LEU A 130 18.06 -18.61 -6.60
N GLU A 131 18.96 -17.72 -6.23
CA GLU A 131 20.31 -18.00 -5.78
C GLU A 131 20.44 -17.65 -4.30
N LEU A 132 20.91 -18.61 -3.51
CA LEU A 132 21.15 -18.48 -2.08
C LEU A 132 22.65 -18.55 -1.83
N GLU A 133 23.20 -17.54 -1.16
CA GLU A 133 24.55 -17.52 -0.61
C GLU A 133 24.47 -17.29 0.90
N ILE A 134 25.10 -18.16 1.68
CA ILE A 134 25.14 -18.08 3.15
C ILE A 134 26.59 -17.98 3.58
N LYS A 135 26.88 -16.99 4.43
CA LYS A 135 28.16 -16.84 5.13
C LYS A 135 27.96 -17.25 6.58
N ARG A 136 28.49 -18.40 6.97
CA ARG A 136 28.32 -18.98 8.32
C ARG A 136 29.44 -19.98 8.62
N ASP A 137 29.77 -20.18 9.89
CA ASP A 137 30.73 -21.22 10.34
C ASP A 137 32.09 -21.21 9.62
N GLY A 138 32.56 -20.02 9.22
CA GLY A 138 33.82 -19.85 8.49
C GLY A 138 33.78 -20.14 6.99
N GLY A 139 32.62 -20.51 6.45
CA GLY A 139 32.41 -20.91 5.05
C GLY A 139 31.47 -19.98 4.28
N VAL A 140 31.58 -20.03 2.95
CA VAL A 140 30.61 -19.46 2.01
C VAL A 140 29.90 -20.64 1.35
N PHE A 141 28.59 -20.75 1.58
CA PHE A 141 27.75 -21.84 1.08
C PHE A 141 26.78 -21.32 0.03
N THR A 142 26.62 -22.06 -1.06
CA THR A 142 25.77 -21.66 -2.19
C THR A 142 24.78 -22.76 -2.57
N GLN A 143 23.58 -22.37 -2.99
CA GLN A 143 22.60 -23.25 -3.58
C GLN A 143 21.69 -22.48 -4.54
N SER A 144 21.31 -23.09 -5.66
CA SER A 144 20.43 -22.49 -6.66
C SER A 144 19.13 -23.27 -6.79
N TYR A 145 18.08 -22.57 -7.18
CA TYR A 145 16.72 -23.10 -7.32
C TYR A 145 16.09 -22.60 -8.60
N ILE A 146 15.31 -23.47 -9.25
CA ILE A 146 14.49 -23.14 -10.42
C ILE A 146 13.04 -23.45 -10.07
N ARG A 147 12.18 -22.42 -10.05
CA ARG A 147 10.74 -22.57 -9.74
C ARG A 147 10.48 -23.35 -8.44
N GLY A 148 11.25 -23.07 -7.39
CA GLY A 148 11.14 -23.71 -6.08
C GLY A 148 11.85 -25.06 -5.94
N VAL A 149 12.44 -25.60 -7.01
CA VAL A 149 13.14 -26.89 -7.00
C VAL A 149 14.66 -26.67 -6.93
N PRO A 150 15.40 -27.31 -6.01
CA PRO A 150 16.86 -27.22 -5.98
C PRO A 150 17.47 -27.69 -7.31
N SER A 151 18.28 -26.84 -7.95
CA SER A 151 19.04 -27.20 -9.15
C SER A 151 20.46 -27.66 -8.84
N SER A 152 20.94 -27.38 -7.62
CA SER A 152 22.22 -27.83 -7.09
C SER A 152 22.09 -28.30 -5.64
N LYS A 153 23.09 -29.07 -5.18
CA LYS A 153 23.27 -29.37 -3.74
C LYS A 153 23.88 -28.14 -3.05
N LEU A 154 23.59 -27.96 -1.77
CA LEU A 154 24.29 -26.95 -0.96
C LEU A 154 25.79 -27.28 -0.90
N THR A 155 26.62 -26.39 -1.43
CA THR A 155 28.08 -26.57 -1.52
C THR A 155 28.83 -25.44 -0.84
N GLN A 156 29.93 -25.76 -0.18
CA GLN A 156 30.86 -24.75 0.33
C GLN A 156 31.83 -24.33 -0.79
N GLU A 157 31.67 -23.13 -1.33
CA GLU A 157 32.51 -22.60 -2.42
C GLU A 157 33.71 -21.78 -1.93
N GLY A 158 33.72 -21.40 -0.65
CA GLY A 158 34.77 -20.56 -0.12
C GLY A 158 34.88 -20.55 1.40
N LYS A 159 35.84 -19.75 1.89
CA LYS A 159 36.05 -19.45 3.31
C LYS A 159 35.87 -17.96 3.55
N THR A 160 35.30 -17.60 4.69
CA THR A 160 35.09 -16.21 5.08
C THR A 160 35.07 -16.08 6.60
N LYS A 161 35.42 -14.90 7.11
CA LYS A 161 35.22 -14.56 8.53
C LYS A 161 33.92 -13.77 8.77
N LYS A 162 33.24 -13.35 7.69
CA LYS A 162 31.98 -12.61 7.75
C LYS A 162 30.81 -13.58 7.92
N THR A 163 29.69 -13.07 8.42
CA THR A 163 28.41 -13.77 8.49
C THR A 163 27.34 -13.04 7.67
N GLY A 164 26.22 -13.72 7.38
CA GLY A 164 25.06 -13.12 6.75
C GLY A 164 24.45 -14.01 5.65
N THR A 165 23.35 -13.54 5.08
CA THR A 165 22.68 -14.20 3.95
C THR A 165 22.59 -13.25 2.78
N LYS A 166 22.75 -13.77 1.57
CA LYS A 166 22.44 -13.10 0.31
C LYS A 166 21.44 -13.97 -0.45
N ILE A 167 20.31 -13.38 -0.80
CA ILE A 167 19.27 -14.02 -1.63
C ILE A 167 19.08 -13.15 -2.86
N THR A 168 19.31 -13.74 -4.03
CA THR A 168 19.01 -13.12 -5.33
C THR A 168 17.88 -13.91 -5.96
N PHE A 169 16.79 -13.26 -6.36
CA PHE A 169 15.67 -13.94 -6.99
C PHE A 169 15.12 -13.17 -8.18
N LYS A 170 14.63 -13.90 -9.17
CA LYS A 170 13.99 -13.36 -10.36
C LYS A 170 12.53 -13.83 -10.42
N PRO A 171 11.54 -12.92 -10.31
CA PRO A 171 10.12 -13.27 -10.36
C PRO A 171 9.75 -14.01 -11.65
N ASP A 172 8.87 -15.00 -11.55
CA ASP A 172 8.45 -15.80 -12.70
C ASP A 172 7.38 -15.06 -13.53
N SER A 173 7.71 -14.73 -14.79
CA SER A 173 6.78 -14.08 -15.72
C SER A 173 5.58 -14.94 -16.12
N GLU A 174 5.58 -16.25 -15.84
CA GLU A 174 4.39 -17.10 -16.01
C GLU A 174 3.36 -16.92 -14.88
N VAL A 175 3.78 -16.37 -13.73
CA VAL A 175 2.95 -16.17 -12.55
C VAL A 175 2.46 -14.72 -12.47
N PHE A 176 3.36 -13.76 -12.70
CA PHE A 176 3.07 -12.34 -12.52
C PHE A 176 2.66 -11.67 -13.83
N GLU A 177 1.71 -10.73 -13.74
CA GLU A 177 1.27 -9.91 -14.88
C GLU A 177 2.36 -8.94 -15.35
N SER A 178 3.19 -8.49 -14.39
CA SER A 178 4.37 -7.66 -14.61
C SER A 178 5.46 -8.07 -13.63
N THR A 179 6.71 -8.02 -14.07
CA THR A 179 7.90 -8.26 -13.23
C THR A 179 8.66 -6.96 -12.94
N ASP A 180 8.09 -5.80 -13.27
CA ASP A 180 8.74 -4.51 -13.08
C ASP A 180 8.55 -4.02 -11.63
N PHE A 181 9.63 -4.10 -10.84
CA PHE A 181 9.65 -3.52 -9.49
C PHE A 181 9.60 -1.99 -9.54
N ASN A 182 8.84 -1.38 -8.64
CA ASN A 182 8.74 0.06 -8.46
C ASN A 182 9.66 0.50 -7.32
N PHE A 183 10.69 1.28 -7.66
CA PHE A 183 11.68 1.78 -6.70
C PHE A 183 11.05 2.61 -5.58
N GLU A 184 10.08 3.47 -5.88
CA GLU A 184 9.50 4.39 -4.88
C GLU A 184 8.68 3.63 -3.84
N ILE A 185 7.93 2.59 -4.26
CA ILE A 185 7.16 1.72 -3.36
C ILE A 185 8.10 0.97 -2.40
N LEU A 186 9.16 0.33 -2.94
CA LEU A 186 10.14 -0.38 -2.11
C LEU A 186 10.91 0.57 -1.20
N SER A 187 11.37 1.70 -1.74
CA SER A 187 12.10 2.75 -1.03
C SER A 187 11.30 3.29 0.15
N GLN A 188 10.00 3.55 -0.03
CA GLN A 188 9.12 3.97 1.06
C GLN A 188 9.04 2.89 2.14
N ARG A 189 8.79 1.63 1.76
CA ARG A 189 8.67 0.53 2.73
C ARG A 189 9.95 0.30 3.52
N LEU A 190 11.10 0.32 2.86
CA LEU A 190 12.41 0.15 3.51
C LEU A 190 12.77 1.31 4.45
N ARG A 191 12.35 2.53 4.11
CA ARG A 191 12.47 3.69 5.01
C ARG A 191 11.66 3.49 6.29
N GLU A 192 10.39 3.05 6.17
CA GLU A 192 9.54 2.72 7.31
C GLU A 192 10.20 1.66 8.21
N MET A 193 10.76 0.60 7.61
CA MET A 193 11.48 -0.44 8.36
C MET A 193 12.70 0.10 9.12
N SER A 194 13.47 1.02 8.52
CA SER A 194 14.62 1.64 9.20
C SER A 194 14.16 2.50 10.39
N PHE A 195 13.04 3.22 10.30
CA PHE A 195 12.48 3.93 11.45
C PHE A 195 12.04 2.99 12.60
N LEU A 196 11.45 1.85 12.27
CA LEU A 196 10.97 0.89 13.28
C LEU A 196 12.11 0.13 13.97
N ASN A 197 13.31 0.12 13.39
CA ASN A 197 14.47 -0.60 13.88
C ASN A 197 15.64 0.37 14.12
N LYS A 198 15.67 0.97 15.32
CA LYS A 198 16.68 1.97 15.73
C LYS A 198 18.10 1.50 15.38
N GLY A 199 18.79 2.27 14.55
CA GLY A 199 20.19 2.01 14.17
C GLY A 199 20.39 0.95 13.07
N LEU A 200 19.31 0.36 12.52
CA LEU A 200 19.40 -0.53 11.36
C LEU A 200 19.62 0.30 10.09
N GLN A 201 20.74 0.06 9.42
CA GLN A 201 21.03 0.66 8.12
C GLN A 201 20.37 -0.17 7.02
N ILE A 202 19.54 0.46 6.18
CA ILE A 202 18.93 -0.18 5.02
C ILE A 202 19.25 0.65 3.78
N THR A 203 19.82 0.02 2.76
CA THR A 203 20.07 0.64 1.46
C THR A 203 19.16 0.05 0.39
N ILE A 204 18.76 0.87 -0.57
CA ILE A 204 18.11 0.42 -1.79
C ILE A 204 18.78 1.05 -3.00
N THR A 205 19.13 0.23 -3.99
CA THR A 205 19.73 0.68 -5.25
C THR A 205 18.98 0.08 -6.43
N ASP A 206 18.66 0.90 -7.43
CA ASP A 206 18.06 0.47 -8.70
C ASP A 206 19.05 0.69 -9.84
N GLU A 207 19.68 -0.39 -10.29
CA GLU A 207 20.67 -0.38 -11.37
C GLU A 207 20.06 0.00 -12.72
N ARG A 208 18.72 -0.07 -12.88
CA ARG A 208 18.04 0.32 -14.13
C ARG A 208 18.00 1.84 -14.31
N THR A 209 17.98 2.58 -13.19
CA THR A 209 17.80 4.04 -13.18
C THR A 209 18.90 4.80 -12.44
N GLU A 210 19.91 4.08 -11.92
CA GLU A 210 20.99 4.61 -11.08
C GLU A 210 20.52 5.37 -9.84
N LYS A 211 19.26 5.14 -9.41
CA LYS A 211 18.73 5.69 -8.17
C LYS A 211 19.22 4.88 -6.99
N SER A 212 19.60 5.55 -5.91
CA SER A 212 19.95 4.92 -4.65
C SER A 212 19.48 5.75 -3.47
N ASN A 213 19.01 5.09 -2.42
CA ASN A 213 18.67 5.70 -1.15
C ASN A 213 19.30 4.90 0.00
N GLU A 214 19.70 5.62 1.04
CA GLU A 214 20.21 5.07 2.28
C GLU A 214 19.36 5.56 3.46
N PHE A 215 18.96 4.63 4.32
CA PHE A 215 18.14 4.88 5.50
C PHE A 215 18.88 4.39 6.75
N HIS A 216 19.09 5.29 7.71
CA HIS A 216 19.72 4.96 8.98
C HIS A 216 19.22 5.93 10.05
N TYR A 217 18.15 5.55 10.72
CA TYR A 217 17.46 6.37 11.72
C TYR A 217 17.75 5.87 13.13
N LYS A 218 18.25 6.76 14.01
CA LYS A 218 18.65 6.40 15.38
C LYS A 218 17.57 6.75 16.40
N GLY A 219 16.83 7.84 16.17
CA GLY A 219 15.67 8.24 16.97
C GLY A 219 14.41 7.42 16.72
N GLY A 220 14.44 6.50 15.75
CA GLY A 220 13.38 5.51 15.52
C GLY A 220 12.01 6.14 15.25
N ILE A 221 11.01 5.76 16.05
CA ILE A 221 9.63 6.23 15.91
C ILE A 221 9.51 7.76 16.06
N LEU A 222 10.36 8.39 16.88
CA LEU A 222 10.38 9.85 17.02
C LEU A 222 10.67 10.53 15.66
N GLU A 223 11.75 10.12 15.00
CA GLU A 223 12.15 10.63 13.69
C GLU A 223 11.11 10.28 12.61
N PHE A 224 10.39 9.16 12.76
CA PHE A 224 9.31 8.81 11.85
C PHE A 224 8.15 9.81 11.93
N VAL A 225 7.71 10.17 13.14
CA VAL A 225 6.65 11.18 13.32
C VAL A 225 7.09 12.54 12.79
N GLU A 226 8.34 12.93 13.02
CA GLU A 226 8.91 14.16 12.47
C GLU A 226 8.92 14.15 10.95
N TYR A 227 9.34 13.04 10.33
CA TYR A 227 9.32 12.85 8.88
C TYR A 227 7.90 12.95 8.31
N LEU A 228 6.91 12.33 8.95
CA LEU A 228 5.50 12.40 8.53
C LEU A 228 4.91 13.81 8.66
N ASN A 229 5.47 14.65 9.53
CA ASN A 229 5.07 16.03 9.74
C ASN A 229 5.98 17.06 9.03
N GLN A 230 7.02 16.66 8.30
CA GLN A 230 8.02 17.59 7.72
C GLN A 230 7.41 18.71 6.84
N ASN A 231 6.29 18.42 6.18
CA ASN A 231 5.56 19.35 5.30
C ASN A 231 4.30 19.94 5.96
N LYS A 232 4.17 19.84 7.29
CA LYS A 232 3.01 20.28 8.06
C LYS A 232 3.43 21.24 9.16
N THR A 233 2.55 22.20 9.49
CA THR A 233 2.78 23.09 10.63
C THR A 233 2.42 22.37 11.92
N VAL A 234 3.41 22.03 12.73
CA VAL A 234 3.22 21.34 14.02
C VAL A 234 2.70 22.29 15.10
N THR A 235 1.88 21.78 16.01
CA THR A 235 1.29 22.57 17.12
C THR A 235 2.22 22.69 18.34
N HIS A 236 3.08 21.69 18.52
CA HIS A 236 4.11 21.63 19.55
C HIS A 236 5.43 21.13 18.92
N PRO A 237 6.59 21.65 19.38
CA PRO A 237 7.86 21.50 18.68
C PRO A 237 8.40 20.06 18.72
N LYS A 238 8.22 19.34 19.82
CA LYS A 238 8.70 17.97 19.99
C LYS A 238 7.54 16.98 19.99
N PRO A 239 7.61 15.85 19.26
CA PRO A 239 6.65 14.77 19.41
C PRO A 239 6.60 14.25 20.85
N ILE A 240 5.42 13.80 21.27
CA ILE A 240 5.28 13.00 22.49
C ILE A 240 5.75 11.59 22.15
N TYR A 241 6.63 11.04 22.98
CA TYR A 241 7.22 9.73 22.76
C TYR A 241 7.35 8.98 24.08
N PHE A 242 7.01 7.70 24.06
CA PHE A 242 7.26 6.78 25.17
C PHE A 242 7.45 5.34 24.68
N GLU A 243 8.31 4.60 25.37
CA GLU A 243 8.55 3.18 25.19
C GLU A 243 8.37 2.51 26.56
N THR A 244 7.46 1.54 26.65
CA THR A 244 7.12 0.88 27.93
C THR A 244 6.81 -0.59 27.69
N GLN A 245 7.13 -1.44 28.65
CA GLN A 245 6.80 -2.86 28.61
C GLN A 245 5.80 -3.20 29.73
N LYS A 246 4.77 -3.97 29.40
CA LYS A 246 3.82 -4.53 30.36
C LYS A 246 3.34 -5.89 29.86
N ASP A 247 3.34 -6.89 30.74
CA ASP A 247 2.87 -8.26 30.43
C ASP A 247 3.50 -8.84 29.15
N ASP A 248 4.82 -8.70 29.00
CA ASP A 248 5.62 -9.10 27.82
C ASP A 248 5.26 -8.40 26.49
N VAL A 249 4.38 -7.39 26.53
CA VAL A 249 4.08 -6.50 25.42
C VAL A 249 4.91 -5.24 25.55
N ILE A 250 5.80 -5.00 24.58
CA ILE A 250 6.51 -3.72 24.47
C ILE A 250 5.69 -2.80 23.59
N VAL A 251 5.38 -1.61 24.09
CA VAL A 251 4.62 -0.58 23.39
C VAL A 251 5.52 0.63 23.21
N GLU A 252 5.76 1.00 21.95
CA GLU A 252 6.52 2.18 21.56
C GLU A 252 5.62 3.10 20.71
N ILE A 253 5.33 4.29 21.22
CA ILE A 253 4.40 5.22 20.57
C ILE A 253 5.05 6.59 20.43
N GLY A 254 4.96 7.15 19.24
CA GLY A 254 5.24 8.55 18.95
C GLY A 254 3.98 9.23 18.42
N LEU A 255 3.68 10.43 18.90
CA LEU A 255 2.57 11.22 18.37
C LEU A 255 2.84 12.73 18.39
N GLN A 256 2.29 13.43 17.42
CA GLN A 256 2.39 14.88 17.30
C GLN A 256 1.19 15.45 16.56
N TYR A 257 0.62 16.52 17.11
CA TYR A 257 -0.46 17.26 16.46
C TYR A 257 0.08 18.31 15.50
N ASN A 258 -0.58 18.45 14.36
CA ASN A 258 -0.34 19.50 13.38
C ASN A 258 -1.61 20.33 13.12
N SER A 259 -1.47 21.43 12.38
CA SER A 259 -2.59 22.33 12.06
C SER A 259 -3.56 21.77 11.01
N GLY A 260 -3.27 20.60 10.45
CA GLY A 260 -4.13 19.92 9.49
C GLY A 260 -5.37 19.32 10.13
N TYR A 261 -6.21 18.71 9.29
CA TYR A 261 -7.50 18.13 9.68
C TYR A 261 -7.53 16.61 9.54
N SER A 262 -6.57 16.03 8.81
CA SER A 262 -6.49 14.59 8.61
C SER A 262 -5.88 13.88 9.81
N GLU A 263 -6.51 12.77 10.20
CA GLU A 263 -5.92 11.75 11.06
C GLU A 263 -4.90 10.94 10.23
N ASN A 264 -3.66 10.82 10.71
CA ASN A 264 -2.63 9.98 10.09
C ASN A 264 -2.01 9.09 11.17
N ILE A 265 -2.57 7.91 11.38
CA ILE A 265 -2.08 6.93 12.34
C ILE A 265 -1.52 5.73 11.60
N PHE A 266 -0.25 5.43 11.85
CA PHE A 266 0.41 4.21 11.38
C PHE A 266 0.52 3.25 12.55
N SER A 267 0.13 2.00 12.35
CA SER A 267 0.11 1.00 13.41
C SER A 267 0.87 -0.25 12.99
N PHE A 268 1.72 -0.76 13.88
CA PHE A 268 2.63 -1.84 13.61
C PHE A 268 2.62 -2.87 14.74
N VAL A 269 2.73 -4.14 14.37
CA VAL A 269 2.91 -5.26 15.29
C VAL A 269 4.10 -6.06 14.80
N ASN A 270 5.15 -6.17 15.60
CA ASN A 270 6.39 -6.85 15.22
C ASN A 270 6.91 -6.39 13.84
N ASN A 271 6.96 -5.07 13.61
CA ASN A 271 7.34 -4.39 12.35
C ASN A 271 6.39 -4.60 11.15
N ILE A 272 5.32 -5.36 11.30
CA ILE A 272 4.29 -5.53 10.26
C ILE A 272 3.28 -4.39 10.36
N ASN A 273 3.00 -3.73 9.23
CA ASN A 273 1.98 -2.69 9.17
C ASN A 273 0.58 -3.30 9.22
N THR A 274 -0.17 -3.00 10.27
CA THR A 274 -1.58 -3.39 10.39
C THR A 274 -2.46 -2.33 9.74
N THR A 275 -2.62 -2.40 8.43
CA THR A 275 -3.38 -1.42 7.62
C THR A 275 -4.86 -1.33 7.99
N GLU A 276 -5.46 -2.42 8.44
CA GLU A 276 -6.83 -2.48 8.98
C GLU A 276 -6.88 -2.23 10.50
N GLY A 277 -5.73 -1.99 11.13
CA GLY A 277 -5.61 -1.72 12.56
C GLY A 277 -5.70 -2.96 13.43
N GLY A 278 -6.56 -2.94 14.44
CA GLY A 278 -6.70 -4.05 15.39
C GLY A 278 -6.83 -3.60 16.84
N THR A 279 -6.72 -4.55 17.75
CA THR A 279 -6.96 -4.34 19.19
C THR A 279 -6.04 -3.29 19.82
N HIS A 280 -4.78 -3.22 19.41
CA HIS A 280 -3.81 -2.20 19.82
C HIS A 280 -4.22 -0.79 19.39
N LEU A 281 -4.63 -0.62 18.13
CA LEU A 281 -5.09 0.68 17.62
C LEU A 281 -6.37 1.13 18.33
N ILE A 282 -7.31 0.20 18.57
CA ILE A 282 -8.55 0.48 19.32
C ILE A 282 -8.21 0.94 20.75
N GLY A 283 -7.29 0.25 21.44
CA GLY A 283 -6.84 0.61 22.78
C GLY A 283 -6.20 2.00 22.83
N PHE A 284 -5.32 2.30 21.87
CA PHE A 284 -4.72 3.63 21.73
C PHE A 284 -5.77 4.72 21.53
N LYS A 285 -6.71 4.54 20.57
CA LYS A 285 -7.75 5.53 20.28
C LYS A 285 -8.62 5.81 21.51
N ALA A 286 -9.02 4.77 22.25
CA ALA A 286 -9.82 4.90 23.47
C ALA A 286 -9.06 5.64 24.59
N ALA A 287 -7.79 5.30 24.80
CA ALA A 287 -6.95 5.94 25.81
C ALA A 287 -6.66 7.42 25.51
N LEU A 288 -6.35 7.74 24.25
CA LEU A 288 -6.13 9.12 23.81
C LEU A 288 -7.36 9.99 24.09
N THR A 289 -8.55 9.51 23.69
CA THR A 289 -9.79 10.27 23.89
C THR A 289 -10.09 10.50 25.37
N ARG A 290 -9.89 9.49 26.23
CA ARG A 290 -10.12 9.64 27.68
C ARG A 290 -9.09 10.56 28.34
N SER A 291 -7.82 10.43 27.99
CA SER A 291 -6.74 11.26 28.56
C SER A 291 -6.95 12.74 28.25
N ILE A 292 -7.31 13.07 27.01
CA ILE A 292 -7.60 14.46 26.61
C ILE A 292 -8.84 14.99 27.32
N ASN A 293 -9.93 14.21 27.40
CA ASN A 293 -11.13 14.63 28.13
C ASN A 293 -10.83 14.84 29.62
N TYR A 294 -10.10 13.92 30.26
CA TYR A 294 -9.74 14.02 31.67
C TYR A 294 -8.94 15.29 31.97
N TYR A 295 -7.92 15.59 31.16
CA TYR A 295 -7.13 16.81 31.33
C TYR A 295 -7.98 18.07 31.08
N ALA A 296 -8.86 18.05 30.08
CA ALA A 296 -9.74 19.19 29.77
C ALA A 296 -10.76 19.49 30.88
N HIS A 297 -11.31 18.45 31.52
CA HIS A 297 -12.19 18.56 32.69
C HIS A 297 -11.43 19.10 33.91
N SER A 298 -10.30 18.47 34.25
CA SER A 298 -9.50 18.83 35.42
C SER A 298 -8.97 20.27 35.37
N ASN A 299 -8.71 20.79 34.16
CA ASN A 299 -8.24 22.16 33.95
C ASN A 299 -9.35 23.15 33.56
N ASN A 300 -10.63 22.78 33.67
CA ASN A 300 -11.78 23.64 33.36
C ASN A 300 -11.74 24.27 31.94
N MET A 301 -11.24 23.52 30.96
CA MET A 301 -11.04 24.00 29.58
C MET A 301 -12.29 23.84 28.69
N LEU A 302 -13.29 23.09 29.12
CA LEU A 302 -14.51 22.81 28.35
C LEU A 302 -15.55 23.94 28.36
N LYS A 303 -15.17 25.16 28.75
CA LYS A 303 -16.11 26.30 28.80
C LYS A 303 -16.70 26.59 27.41
N GLY A 304 -18.03 26.54 27.34
CA GLY A 304 -18.80 26.77 26.11
C GLY A 304 -18.97 25.54 25.21
N VAL A 305 -18.56 24.36 25.65
CA VAL A 305 -18.84 23.08 24.97
C VAL A 305 -19.76 22.26 25.87
N THR A 306 -20.95 21.93 25.38
CA THR A 306 -21.99 21.22 26.15
C THR A 306 -21.85 19.69 26.11
N GLU A 307 -21.11 19.16 25.13
CA GLU A 307 -20.86 17.73 24.94
C GLU A 307 -19.39 17.41 25.26
N ASN A 308 -19.11 16.16 25.67
CA ASN A 308 -17.73 15.69 25.78
C ASN A 308 -17.04 15.68 24.40
N LEU A 309 -15.72 15.77 24.40
CA LEU A 309 -14.92 15.69 23.18
C LEU A 309 -15.01 14.28 22.62
N SER A 310 -15.45 14.15 21.37
CA SER A 310 -15.59 12.85 20.71
C SER A 310 -14.23 12.30 20.27
N GLY A 311 -14.19 11.01 19.92
CA GLY A 311 -12.97 10.38 19.40
C GLY A 311 -12.44 11.07 18.15
N ASP A 312 -13.33 11.43 17.22
CA ASP A 312 -12.95 12.11 15.98
C ASP A 312 -12.37 13.50 16.24
N ASP A 313 -12.96 14.25 17.18
CA ASP A 313 -12.42 15.55 17.61
C ASP A 313 -10.98 15.41 18.11
N THR A 314 -10.71 14.36 18.90
CA THR A 314 -9.39 14.13 19.50
C THR A 314 -8.33 13.70 18.49
N ARG A 315 -8.71 13.15 17.33
CA ARG A 315 -7.76 12.65 16.32
C ARG A 315 -7.59 13.60 15.14
N GLU A 316 -8.37 14.68 15.06
CA GLU A 316 -8.22 15.68 14.01
C GLU A 316 -6.80 16.28 14.02
N GLY A 317 -6.08 16.15 12.90
CA GLY A 317 -4.71 16.65 12.77
C GLY A 317 -3.68 15.91 13.63
N LEU A 318 -4.01 14.72 14.13
CA LEU A 318 -3.07 13.82 14.80
C LEU A 318 -2.20 13.11 13.77
N CYS A 319 -0.90 13.13 13.99
CA CYS A 319 0.03 12.18 13.39
C CYS A 319 0.57 11.27 14.49
N ALA A 320 0.40 9.95 14.35
CA ALA A 320 0.88 9.00 15.33
C ALA A 320 1.47 7.75 14.66
N VAL A 321 2.48 7.18 15.30
CA VAL A 321 3.07 5.90 14.96
C VAL A 321 3.02 5.04 16.22
N ILE A 322 2.35 3.90 16.10
CA ILE A 322 2.13 2.95 17.19
C ILE A 322 2.84 1.66 16.80
N SER A 323 3.92 1.30 17.48
CA SER A 323 4.61 0.04 17.28
C SER A 323 4.51 -0.79 18.54
N ILE A 324 4.00 -2.02 18.42
CA ILE A 324 4.01 -2.97 19.52
C ILE A 324 4.82 -4.20 19.15
N LYS A 325 5.48 -4.78 20.16
CA LYS A 325 6.20 -6.04 20.05
C LYS A 325 5.57 -7.05 20.99
N ILE A 326 5.08 -8.16 20.44
CA ILE A 326 4.41 -9.22 21.19
C ILE A 326 4.95 -10.60 20.79
N PRO A 327 5.05 -11.57 21.73
CA PRO A 327 5.59 -12.89 21.44
C PRO A 327 4.68 -13.72 20.50
N ASN A 328 3.37 -13.69 20.72
CA ASN A 328 2.39 -14.54 20.02
C ASN A 328 1.27 -13.71 19.35
N PRO A 329 1.60 -12.91 18.32
CA PRO A 329 0.60 -12.16 17.57
C PRO A 329 -0.38 -13.07 16.82
N GLN A 330 -1.66 -12.73 16.89
CA GLN A 330 -2.76 -13.38 16.19
C GLN A 330 -3.40 -12.36 15.24
N PHE A 331 -3.34 -12.64 13.94
CA PHE A 331 -3.91 -11.77 12.92
C PHE A 331 -5.21 -12.35 12.35
N GLU A 332 -6.14 -11.48 11.96
CA GLU A 332 -7.34 -11.83 11.21
C GLU A 332 -6.96 -12.11 9.73
N GLY A 333 -6.29 -13.23 9.47
CA GLY A 333 -5.91 -13.69 8.12
C GLY A 333 -4.41 -13.61 7.79
N GLN A 334 -4.03 -14.18 6.64
CA GLN A 334 -2.64 -14.36 6.22
C GLN A 334 -1.94 -13.05 5.85
N THR A 335 -2.68 -12.05 5.38
CA THR A 335 -2.14 -10.73 4.99
C THR A 335 -1.70 -9.89 6.19
N LYS A 336 -1.97 -10.34 7.43
CA LYS A 336 -1.55 -9.72 8.70
C LYS A 336 -1.96 -8.24 8.83
N THR A 337 -3.08 -7.86 8.23
CA THR A 337 -3.56 -6.48 8.17
C THR A 337 -4.24 -6.03 9.46
N LYS A 338 -4.75 -6.97 10.27
CA LYS A 338 -5.51 -6.67 11.51
C LYS A 338 -5.13 -7.57 12.68
N LEU A 339 -4.83 -6.97 13.83
CA LEU A 339 -4.50 -7.69 15.07
C LEU A 339 -5.76 -8.11 15.85
N GLY A 340 -5.81 -9.38 16.27
CA GLY A 340 -6.93 -10.00 17.00
C GLY A 340 -6.69 -10.29 18.49
N ASN A 341 -5.48 -10.12 19.03
CA ASN A 341 -5.19 -10.34 20.46
C ASN A 341 -6.01 -9.41 21.37
N SER A 342 -7.05 -9.93 22.02
CA SER A 342 -7.99 -9.15 22.83
C SER A 342 -7.37 -8.43 24.03
N GLU A 343 -6.38 -9.07 24.68
CA GLU A 343 -5.65 -8.62 25.85
C GLU A 343 -4.80 -7.37 25.56
N VAL A 344 -4.27 -7.27 24.35
CA VAL A 344 -3.41 -6.16 23.92
C VAL A 344 -4.15 -4.82 23.99
N LYS A 345 -5.48 -4.82 23.76
CA LYS A 345 -6.29 -3.60 23.89
C LYS A 345 -6.13 -2.98 25.28
N GLY A 346 -6.35 -3.76 26.34
CA GLY A 346 -6.29 -3.27 27.72
C GLY A 346 -4.89 -2.85 28.15
N ILE A 347 -3.86 -3.55 27.67
CA ILE A 347 -2.46 -3.24 27.94
C ILE A 347 -2.07 -1.89 27.33
N VAL A 348 -2.30 -1.71 26.02
CA VAL A 348 -2.00 -0.45 25.31
C VAL A 348 -2.80 0.70 25.92
N GLU A 349 -4.09 0.44 26.20
CA GLU A 349 -4.99 1.43 26.79
C GLU A 349 -4.49 1.93 28.17
N SER A 350 -4.01 1.02 29.02
CA SER A 350 -3.42 1.34 30.33
C SER A 350 -2.16 2.17 30.20
N ILE A 351 -1.21 1.75 29.35
CA ILE A 351 0.08 2.44 29.16
C ILE A 351 -0.14 3.85 28.63
N VAL A 352 -0.97 3.99 27.60
CA VAL A 352 -1.21 5.30 26.95
C VAL A 352 -1.85 6.28 27.93
N ASN A 353 -2.83 5.84 28.74
CA ASN A 353 -3.44 6.72 29.75
C ASN A 353 -2.40 7.23 30.76
N GLU A 354 -1.57 6.33 31.29
CA GLU A 354 -0.56 6.65 32.29
C GLU A 354 0.49 7.62 31.72
N GLN A 355 1.08 7.28 30.58
CA GLN A 355 2.15 8.06 29.96
C GLN A 355 1.65 9.42 29.46
N LEU A 356 0.45 9.50 28.90
CA LEU A 356 -0.14 10.79 28.51
C LEU A 356 -0.49 11.67 29.72
N SER A 357 -0.96 11.09 30.83
CA SER A 357 -1.22 11.85 32.05
C SER A 357 0.08 12.46 32.57
N ILE A 358 1.13 11.64 32.73
CA ILE A 358 2.46 12.11 33.16
C ILE A 358 2.96 13.23 32.23
N HIS A 359 2.91 13.01 30.92
CA HIS A 359 3.40 13.99 29.97
C HIS A 359 2.62 15.31 30.01
N PHE A 360 1.29 15.26 30.17
CA PHE A 360 0.45 16.45 30.24
C PHE A 360 0.67 17.23 31.54
N ASP A 361 0.91 16.54 32.65
CA ASP A 361 1.22 17.16 33.95
C ASP A 361 2.61 17.81 33.94
N GLU A 362 3.60 17.15 33.33
CA GLU A 362 4.96 17.69 33.18
C GLU A 362 5.05 18.82 32.14
N ASN A 363 4.19 18.81 31.11
CA ASN A 363 4.21 19.77 30.01
C ASN A 363 2.84 20.48 29.82
N PRO A 364 2.36 21.27 30.80
CA PRO A 364 1.01 21.86 30.74
C PRO A 364 0.79 22.77 29.53
N GLY A 365 1.86 23.44 29.05
CA GLY A 365 1.81 24.29 27.87
C GLY A 365 1.50 23.51 26.57
N PHE A 366 2.03 22.28 26.44
CA PHE A 366 1.77 21.42 25.28
C PHE A 366 0.37 20.83 25.37
N ALA A 367 -0.01 20.31 26.54
CA ALA A 367 -1.34 19.78 26.79
C ALA A 367 -2.43 20.81 26.51
N LYS A 368 -2.26 22.06 26.96
CA LYS A 368 -3.21 23.15 26.67
C LYS A 368 -3.36 23.40 25.16
N ARG A 369 -2.27 23.42 24.39
CA ARG A 369 -2.34 23.62 22.92
C ARG A 369 -3.07 22.48 22.22
N ILE A 370 -2.81 21.23 22.62
CA ILE A 370 -3.48 20.05 22.08
C ILE A 370 -4.99 20.13 22.38
N VAL A 371 -5.37 20.37 23.63
CA VAL A 371 -6.79 20.48 24.03
C VAL A 371 -7.48 21.64 23.32
N SER A 372 -6.82 22.79 23.16
CA SER A 372 -7.38 23.91 22.39
C SER A 372 -7.65 23.54 20.94
N LYS A 373 -6.73 22.85 20.27
CA LYS A 373 -6.96 22.36 18.89
C LYS A 373 -8.15 21.40 18.82
N VAL A 374 -8.24 20.46 19.76
CA VAL A 374 -9.36 19.50 19.83
C VAL A 374 -10.69 20.21 20.11
N LEU A 375 -10.69 21.25 20.94
CA LEU A 375 -11.87 22.08 21.19
C LEU A 375 -12.32 22.82 19.92
N ASP A 376 -11.39 23.35 19.13
CA ASP A 376 -11.70 24.00 17.86
C ASP A 376 -12.31 23.01 16.85
N ALA A 377 -11.78 21.78 16.79
CA ALA A 377 -12.35 20.70 15.99
C ALA A 377 -13.79 20.37 16.43
N SER A 378 -14.02 20.22 17.74
CA SER A 378 -15.35 19.95 18.31
C SER A 378 -16.37 21.08 18.02
N ARG A 379 -15.94 22.33 18.14
CA ARG A 379 -16.76 23.51 17.78
C ARG A 379 -17.09 23.53 16.29
N ALA A 380 -16.11 23.23 15.44
CA ALA A 380 -16.30 23.14 14.00
C ALA A 380 -17.29 22.01 13.62
N ARG A 381 -17.14 20.82 14.21
CA ARG A 381 -18.06 19.68 14.03
C ARG A 381 -19.49 20.06 14.44
N THR A 382 -19.65 20.69 15.61
CA THR A 382 -20.97 21.11 16.11
C THR A 382 -21.60 22.17 15.22
N ALA A 383 -20.82 23.15 14.76
CA ALA A 383 -21.28 24.17 13.80
C ALA A 383 -21.70 23.53 12.46
N ALA A 384 -20.91 22.58 11.95
CA ALA A 384 -21.23 21.84 10.74
C ALA A 384 -22.48 20.97 10.91
N ARG A 385 -22.68 20.32 12.06
CA ARG A 385 -23.90 19.56 12.39
C ARG A 385 -25.13 20.48 12.38
N LYS A 386 -25.06 21.62 13.06
CA LYS A 386 -26.15 22.62 13.09
C LYS A 386 -26.46 23.17 11.70
N ALA A 387 -25.43 23.50 10.91
CA ALA A 387 -25.59 23.95 9.53
C ALA A 387 -26.24 22.88 8.65
N ARG A 388 -25.83 21.62 8.80
CA ARG A 388 -26.44 20.46 8.13
C ARG A 388 -27.90 20.26 8.53
N GLU A 389 -28.23 20.33 9.81
CA GLU A 389 -29.63 20.19 10.28
C GLU A 389 -30.52 21.32 9.75
N LEU A 390 -30.02 22.57 9.72
CA LEU A 390 -30.71 23.70 9.11
C LEU A 390 -30.91 23.52 7.60
N ALA A 391 -29.87 23.05 6.90
CA ALA A 391 -29.94 22.75 5.47
C ALA A 391 -30.88 21.58 5.18
N ARG A 392 -30.90 20.54 6.03
CA ARG A 392 -31.81 19.39 5.93
C ARG A 392 -33.25 19.81 6.21
N ARG A 393 -33.50 20.67 7.20
CA ARG A 393 -34.84 21.22 7.48
C ARG A 393 -35.37 22.09 6.33
N LYS A 394 -34.51 22.89 5.69
CA LYS A 394 -34.88 23.60 4.44
C LYS A 394 -35.05 22.65 3.26
N GLY A 395 -34.18 21.64 3.15
CA GLY A 395 -34.15 20.65 2.09
C GLY A 395 -35.25 19.60 2.15
N VAL A 396 -35.90 19.32 3.29
CA VAL A 396 -37.05 18.40 3.34
C VAL A 396 -38.23 18.91 2.49
N LEU A 397 -38.33 20.23 2.23
CA LEU A 397 -39.25 20.77 1.24
C LEU A 397 -38.75 20.65 -0.23
N GLU A 398 -37.46 20.41 -0.47
CA GLU A 398 -36.82 20.42 -1.82
C GLU A 398 -36.12 19.08 -2.22
N SER A 399 -36.12 18.07 -1.34
CA SER A 399 -35.24 16.87 -1.38
C SER A 399 -35.48 15.86 -2.51
N THR A 400 -36.38 16.14 -3.45
CA THR A 400 -36.59 15.29 -4.64
C THR A 400 -35.83 15.75 -5.87
N THR A 401 -35.07 16.85 -5.80
CA THR A 401 -34.43 17.42 -6.99
C THR A 401 -32.98 16.98 -7.09
N LEU A 402 -32.72 16.05 -8.01
CA LEU A 402 -31.37 15.73 -8.46
C LEU A 402 -30.63 17.00 -8.90
N PRO A 403 -29.28 17.06 -8.77
CA PRO A 403 -28.53 18.23 -9.19
C PRO A 403 -28.88 18.61 -10.63
N GLY A 404 -29.21 19.88 -10.90
CA GLY A 404 -29.65 20.32 -12.24
C GLY A 404 -28.61 20.10 -13.36
N LYS A 405 -27.33 19.89 -12.99
CA LYS A 405 -26.24 19.54 -13.91
C LYS A 405 -26.21 18.04 -14.28
N LEU A 406 -26.76 17.18 -13.43
CA LEU A 406 -26.74 15.73 -13.64
C LEU A 406 -27.68 15.36 -14.78
N ALA A 407 -27.11 14.81 -15.85
CA ALA A 407 -27.91 14.08 -16.82
C ALA A 407 -28.03 12.64 -16.31
N ASP A 408 -29.17 12.27 -15.76
CA ASP A 408 -29.37 10.93 -15.18
C ASP A 408 -29.62 9.84 -16.25
N CYS A 409 -29.51 8.58 -15.87
CA CYS A 409 -29.92 7.41 -16.67
C CYS A 409 -31.35 6.96 -16.32
N GLN A 410 -31.91 6.05 -17.13
CA GLN A 410 -33.25 5.50 -16.91
C GLN A 410 -33.25 4.30 -15.95
N GLU A 411 -32.13 3.57 -15.92
CA GLU A 411 -31.92 2.40 -15.08
C GLU A 411 -31.87 2.79 -13.60
N ARG A 412 -32.58 2.00 -12.79
CA ARG A 412 -32.70 2.20 -11.34
C ARG A 412 -31.92 1.16 -10.55
N ASP A 413 -31.57 0.03 -11.15
CA ASP A 413 -30.67 -0.94 -10.52
C ASP A 413 -29.24 -0.38 -10.49
N PRO A 414 -28.69 -0.07 -9.30
CA PRO A 414 -27.33 0.46 -9.19
C PRO A 414 -26.26 -0.43 -9.81
N ALA A 415 -26.47 -1.76 -9.85
CA ALA A 415 -25.52 -2.71 -10.42
C ALA A 415 -25.37 -2.57 -11.94
N GLN A 416 -26.42 -2.09 -12.63
CA GLN A 416 -26.43 -1.89 -14.07
C GLN A 416 -26.16 -0.43 -14.46
N SER A 417 -26.26 0.50 -13.51
CA SER A 417 -26.09 1.94 -13.74
C SER A 417 -24.64 2.41 -13.59
N GLU A 418 -24.24 3.31 -14.48
CA GLU A 418 -22.91 3.91 -14.55
C GLU A 418 -23.02 5.43 -14.47
N ILE A 419 -22.06 6.11 -13.83
CA ILE A 419 -21.96 7.57 -13.83
C ILE A 419 -20.57 8.00 -14.30
N PHE A 420 -20.52 8.93 -15.25
CA PHE A 420 -19.29 9.54 -15.74
C PHE A 420 -19.12 10.93 -15.14
N LEU A 421 -18.01 11.14 -14.42
CA LEU A 421 -17.57 12.43 -13.94
C LEU A 421 -16.67 13.05 -15.01
N VAL A 422 -17.15 14.12 -15.64
CA VAL A 422 -16.53 14.68 -16.85
C VAL A 422 -16.01 16.09 -16.61
N GLU A 423 -14.85 16.39 -17.17
CA GLU A 423 -14.24 17.72 -17.10
C GLU A 423 -14.98 18.75 -17.97
N GLY A 424 -15.69 19.68 -17.33
CA GLY A 424 -16.33 20.80 -17.98
C GLY A 424 -17.64 20.49 -18.71
N ASP A 425 -18.39 21.55 -19.04
CA ASP A 425 -19.65 21.45 -19.77
C ASP A 425 -19.45 21.02 -21.23
N SER A 426 -18.27 21.27 -21.82
CA SER A 426 -17.96 20.92 -23.21
C SER A 426 -17.91 19.41 -23.41
N ALA A 427 -17.02 18.72 -22.68
CA ALA A 427 -16.96 17.27 -22.71
C ALA A 427 -18.23 16.64 -22.13
N GLY A 428 -18.86 17.26 -21.13
CA GLY A 428 -20.17 16.85 -20.62
C GLY A 428 -21.28 16.86 -21.68
N GLY A 429 -21.29 17.87 -22.57
CA GLY A 429 -22.22 17.97 -23.68
C GLY A 429 -22.04 16.85 -24.70
N SER A 430 -20.80 16.60 -25.13
CA SER A 430 -20.47 15.51 -26.04
C SER A 430 -20.78 14.14 -25.44
N ALA A 431 -20.42 13.91 -24.17
CA ALA A 431 -20.72 12.67 -23.46
C ALA A 431 -22.23 12.45 -23.32
N LYS A 432 -23.01 13.51 -23.00
CA LYS A 432 -24.47 13.44 -22.90
C LYS A 432 -25.14 13.05 -24.23
N GLN A 433 -24.59 13.49 -25.35
CA GLN A 433 -25.10 13.15 -26.69
C GLN A 433 -24.76 11.72 -27.10
N ALA A 434 -23.56 11.25 -26.74
CA ALA A 434 -23.04 9.94 -27.17
C ALA A 434 -23.45 8.76 -26.27
N ARG A 435 -23.80 9.02 -25.02
CA ARG A 435 -24.10 7.97 -24.02
C ARG A 435 -25.29 7.10 -24.37
N ASP A 436 -25.30 5.88 -23.84
CA ASP A 436 -26.55 5.12 -23.70
C ASP A 436 -27.36 5.68 -22.53
N ARG A 437 -28.47 6.37 -22.85
CA ARG A 437 -29.34 6.98 -21.84
C ARG A 437 -30.03 5.96 -20.94
N ARG A 438 -30.05 4.68 -21.32
CA ARG A 438 -30.63 3.60 -20.52
C ARG A 438 -29.88 3.46 -19.20
N ASN A 439 -28.56 3.34 -19.23
CA ASN A 439 -27.76 3.01 -18.05
C ASN A 439 -26.60 3.97 -17.73
N GLN A 440 -26.32 4.98 -18.56
CA GLN A 440 -25.19 5.89 -18.34
C GLN A 440 -25.66 7.29 -17.93
N ALA A 441 -25.26 7.73 -16.73
CA ALA A 441 -25.41 9.08 -16.21
C ALA A 441 -24.15 9.93 -16.49
N ILE A 442 -24.31 11.23 -16.74
CA ILE A 442 -23.19 12.16 -16.98
C ILE A 442 -23.28 13.31 -15.98
N LEU A 443 -22.18 13.56 -15.27
CA LEU A 443 -22.02 14.66 -14.35
C LEU A 443 -20.84 15.55 -14.77
N PRO A 444 -21.09 16.70 -15.43
CA PRO A 444 -20.05 17.66 -15.75
C PRO A 444 -19.60 18.43 -14.50
N LEU A 445 -18.29 18.55 -14.34
CA LEU A 445 -17.64 19.26 -13.24
C LEU A 445 -17.04 20.58 -13.72
N LYS A 446 -17.22 21.66 -12.96
CA LYS A 446 -16.69 23.00 -13.32
C LYS A 446 -15.44 23.35 -12.53
N GLY A 447 -14.40 23.74 -13.26
CA GLY A 447 -13.15 24.24 -12.68
C GLY A 447 -12.36 23.16 -11.93
N LYS A 448 -11.32 23.59 -11.22
CA LYS A 448 -10.48 22.70 -10.42
C LYS A 448 -11.21 22.35 -9.12
N ILE A 449 -11.34 21.05 -8.84
CA ILE A 449 -11.95 20.56 -7.61
C ILE A 449 -11.14 21.04 -6.39
N LEU A 450 -11.84 21.35 -5.30
CA LEU A 450 -11.17 21.75 -4.06
C LEU A 450 -10.26 20.62 -3.57
N ASN A 451 -9.00 20.94 -3.29
CA ASN A 451 -8.09 19.97 -2.69
C ASN A 451 -8.52 19.66 -1.25
N VAL A 452 -9.15 18.50 -1.06
CA VAL A 452 -9.69 18.08 0.24
C VAL A 452 -8.61 17.71 1.25
N GLU A 453 -7.39 17.38 0.81
CA GLU A 453 -6.27 17.09 1.73
C GLU A 453 -5.90 18.32 2.56
N LYS A 454 -6.03 19.51 1.96
CA LYS A 454 -5.66 20.79 2.58
C LYS A 454 -6.86 21.57 3.14
N ALA A 455 -8.09 21.10 2.89
CA ALA A 455 -9.30 21.81 3.26
C ALA A 455 -9.98 21.20 4.49
N ARG A 456 -10.64 22.05 5.28
CA ARG A 456 -11.52 21.60 6.37
C ARG A 456 -12.77 20.94 5.82
N PHE A 457 -13.32 19.99 6.57
CA PHE A 457 -14.56 19.30 6.20
C PHE A 457 -15.75 20.24 5.98
N ASP A 458 -15.89 21.30 6.78
CA ASP A 458 -16.97 22.27 6.59
C ASP A 458 -16.87 23.02 5.26
N LYS A 459 -15.64 23.31 4.80
CA LYS A 459 -15.37 23.92 3.49
C LYS A 459 -15.58 22.91 2.35
N VAL A 460 -15.25 21.64 2.59
CA VAL A 460 -15.49 20.53 1.64
C VAL A 460 -16.97 20.36 1.37
N ILE A 461 -17.83 20.32 2.41
CA ILE A 461 -19.29 20.21 2.22
C ILE A 461 -19.89 21.46 1.57
N LYS A 462 -19.38 22.65 1.90
CA LYS A 462 -19.86 23.91 1.30
C LYS A 462 -19.42 24.09 -0.15
N ASN A 463 -18.51 23.27 -0.66
CA ASN A 463 -18.09 23.35 -2.05
C ASN A 463 -19.19 22.79 -2.96
N GLU A 464 -19.64 23.59 -3.93
CA GLU A 464 -20.75 23.23 -4.82
C GLU A 464 -20.48 21.96 -5.61
N GLU A 465 -19.30 21.82 -6.22
CA GLU A 465 -18.96 20.65 -7.06
C GLU A 465 -18.91 19.35 -6.23
N ILE A 466 -18.31 19.40 -5.04
CA ILE A 466 -18.29 18.26 -4.11
C ILE A 466 -19.72 17.93 -3.64
N GLY A 467 -20.51 18.93 -3.26
CA GLY A 467 -21.91 18.74 -2.85
C GLY A 467 -22.75 18.10 -3.94
N VAL A 468 -22.52 18.48 -5.20
CA VAL A 468 -23.16 17.90 -6.39
C VAL A 468 -22.76 16.43 -6.59
N ILE A 469 -21.48 16.08 -6.45
CA ILE A 469 -21.01 14.68 -6.53
C ILE A 469 -21.66 13.82 -5.43
N ILE A 470 -21.63 14.30 -4.18
CA ILE A 470 -22.22 13.57 -3.03
C ILE A 470 -23.72 13.35 -3.25
N SER A 471 -24.43 14.38 -3.71
CA SER A 471 -25.87 14.31 -3.98
C SER A 471 -26.19 13.37 -5.15
N ALA A 472 -25.34 13.34 -6.18
CA ALA A 472 -25.51 12.44 -7.31
C ALA A 472 -25.36 10.97 -6.88
N LEU A 473 -24.32 10.64 -6.09
CA LEU A 473 -24.02 9.28 -5.67
C LEU A 473 -24.99 8.74 -4.61
N GLY A 474 -25.50 9.60 -3.72
CA GLY A 474 -26.49 9.24 -2.70
C GLY A 474 -25.93 8.53 -1.45
N THR A 475 -24.62 8.30 -1.40
CA THR A 475 -23.94 7.58 -0.31
C THR A 475 -23.67 8.41 0.94
N GLY A 476 -23.69 9.74 0.84
CA GLY A 476 -23.14 10.60 1.91
C GLY A 476 -21.60 10.59 1.91
N VAL A 477 -20.98 11.06 2.98
CA VAL A 477 -19.51 11.07 3.17
C VAL A 477 -19.16 10.54 4.56
N GLU A 478 -17.95 10.01 4.72
CA GLU A 478 -17.54 9.25 5.92
C GLU A 478 -17.84 9.98 7.24
N GLN A 479 -17.58 11.28 7.30
CA GLN A 479 -17.80 12.12 8.49
C GLN A 479 -19.26 12.61 8.67
N ALA A 480 -20.18 12.18 7.80
CA ALA A 480 -21.58 12.63 7.73
C ALA A 480 -22.58 11.52 7.37
N ASP A 481 -22.34 10.29 7.82
CA ASP A 481 -23.22 9.12 7.63
C ASP A 481 -23.07 8.44 6.25
N PHE A 482 -21.83 8.07 5.89
CA PHE A 482 -21.60 7.27 4.67
C PHE A 482 -22.32 5.93 4.74
N ASN A 483 -23.09 5.61 3.70
CA ASN A 483 -23.70 4.31 3.51
C ASN A 483 -23.55 3.88 2.05
N LEU A 484 -22.75 2.83 1.82
CA LEU A 484 -22.51 2.26 0.51
C LEU A 484 -23.78 1.64 -0.11
N GLU A 485 -24.70 1.11 0.68
CA GLU A 485 -25.94 0.48 0.18
C GLU A 485 -26.86 1.48 -0.53
N LYS A 486 -26.67 2.79 -0.27
CA LYS A 486 -27.41 3.87 -0.94
C LYS A 486 -26.75 4.33 -2.24
N LEU A 487 -25.64 3.71 -2.64
CA LEU A 487 -24.94 4.06 -3.87
C LEU A 487 -25.86 3.85 -5.07
N ARG A 488 -26.04 4.91 -5.85
CA ARG A 488 -26.93 4.89 -7.03
C ARG A 488 -26.29 4.30 -8.28
N TYR A 489 -24.97 4.21 -8.33
CA TYR A 489 -24.21 3.73 -9.49
C TYR A 489 -23.03 2.87 -9.01
N HIS A 490 -23.04 1.58 -9.32
CA HIS A 490 -21.94 0.68 -8.95
C HIS A 490 -20.68 0.89 -9.82
N LYS A 491 -20.79 1.67 -10.90
CA LYS A 491 -19.63 2.12 -11.68
C LYS A 491 -19.57 3.65 -11.69
N VAL A 492 -18.64 4.18 -10.91
CA VAL A 492 -18.31 5.61 -10.86
C VAL A 492 -17.04 5.83 -11.68
N ILE A 493 -17.17 6.42 -12.86
CA ILE A 493 -16.09 6.51 -13.85
C ILE A 493 -15.58 7.96 -13.90
N ILE A 494 -14.31 8.16 -13.58
CA ILE A 494 -13.61 9.43 -13.80
C ILE A 494 -13.15 9.48 -15.26
N MET A 495 -13.67 10.45 -16.03
CA MET A 495 -13.34 10.66 -17.43
C MET A 495 -12.82 12.09 -17.62
N THR A 496 -11.51 12.24 -17.54
CA THR A 496 -10.78 13.51 -17.70
C THR A 496 -9.92 13.49 -18.96
N ASP A 497 -9.52 14.65 -19.44
CA ASP A 497 -8.66 14.74 -20.61
C ASP A 497 -7.23 14.21 -20.34
N ALA A 498 -6.55 13.78 -21.40
CA ALA A 498 -5.19 13.23 -21.36
C ALA A 498 -4.12 14.33 -21.38
N ASP A 499 -4.34 15.41 -20.64
CA ASP A 499 -3.42 16.53 -20.49
C ASP A 499 -3.02 16.76 -19.02
N VAL A 500 -2.31 17.85 -18.76
CA VAL A 500 -1.82 18.21 -17.42
C VAL A 500 -2.97 18.60 -16.49
N ASP A 501 -4.00 19.29 -17.00
CA ASP A 501 -5.12 19.76 -16.20
C ASP A 501 -6.09 18.62 -15.85
N GLY A 502 -6.39 17.74 -16.82
CA GLY A 502 -7.16 16.52 -16.59
C GLY A 502 -6.46 15.55 -15.64
N SER A 503 -5.12 15.43 -15.74
CA SER A 503 -4.34 14.66 -14.76
C SER A 503 -4.40 15.26 -13.35
N HIS A 504 -4.45 16.59 -13.23
CA HIS A 504 -4.61 17.27 -11.94
C HIS A 504 -6.02 17.07 -11.37
N ILE A 505 -7.08 17.21 -12.18
CA ILE A 505 -8.47 16.98 -11.75
C ILE A 505 -8.67 15.52 -11.33
N ARG A 506 -8.13 14.57 -12.10
CA ARG A 506 -8.13 13.14 -11.76
C ARG A 506 -7.50 12.92 -10.39
N THR A 507 -6.34 13.53 -10.14
CA THR A 507 -5.65 13.43 -8.84
C THR A 507 -6.50 14.01 -7.70
N LEU A 508 -7.13 15.15 -7.90
CA LEU A 508 -8.01 15.79 -6.90
C LEU A 508 -9.25 14.94 -6.59
N LEU A 509 -9.89 14.35 -7.62
CA LEU A 509 -11.03 13.45 -7.46
C LEU A 509 -10.63 12.16 -6.76
N MET A 510 -9.51 11.53 -7.16
CA MET A 510 -8.99 10.35 -6.48
C MET A 510 -8.68 10.63 -5.01
N THR A 511 -8.08 11.79 -4.71
CA THR A 511 -7.84 12.23 -3.33
C THR A 511 -9.15 12.40 -2.57
N PHE A 512 -10.17 12.98 -3.21
CA PHE A 512 -11.51 13.10 -2.62
C PHE A 512 -12.13 11.75 -2.29
N PHE A 513 -12.19 10.82 -3.23
CA PHE A 513 -12.75 9.48 -2.99
C PHE A 513 -11.95 8.72 -1.94
N TYR A 514 -10.62 8.77 -2.01
CA TYR A 514 -9.75 8.12 -1.03
C TYR A 514 -9.96 8.65 0.39
N ARG A 515 -10.16 9.97 0.54
CA ARG A 515 -10.32 10.60 1.86
C ARG A 515 -11.74 10.60 2.41
N GLN A 516 -12.78 10.47 1.58
CA GLN A 516 -14.16 10.69 2.00
C GLN A 516 -15.08 9.49 1.75
N MET A 517 -14.68 8.59 0.85
CA MET A 517 -15.45 7.40 0.45
C MET A 517 -14.52 6.21 0.13
N PRO A 518 -13.57 5.84 1.01
CA PRO A 518 -12.58 4.78 0.73
C PRO A 518 -13.23 3.44 0.33
N GLN A 519 -14.40 3.13 0.90
CA GLN A 519 -15.16 1.91 0.59
C GLN A 519 -15.57 1.80 -0.89
N LEU A 520 -15.75 2.91 -1.63
CA LEU A 520 -15.99 2.87 -3.08
C LEU A 520 -14.78 2.30 -3.84
N ILE A 521 -13.57 2.57 -3.34
CA ILE A 521 -12.32 2.10 -3.94
C ILE A 521 -12.10 0.63 -3.56
N GLU A 522 -12.23 0.30 -2.28
CA GLU A 522 -12.05 -1.08 -1.76
C GLU A 522 -12.99 -2.09 -2.41
N LYS A 523 -14.23 -1.68 -2.72
CA LYS A 523 -15.23 -2.51 -3.41
C LYS A 523 -15.14 -2.46 -4.94
N GLY A 524 -14.20 -1.70 -5.50
CA GLY A 524 -13.96 -1.63 -6.94
C GLY A 524 -15.04 -0.87 -7.72
N HIS A 525 -15.77 0.04 -7.09
CA HIS A 525 -16.80 0.85 -7.75
C HIS A 525 -16.22 2.07 -8.48
N LEU A 526 -15.07 2.59 -8.02
CA LEU A 526 -14.40 3.72 -8.67
C LEU A 526 -13.50 3.24 -9.81
N LEU A 527 -13.72 3.78 -11.00
CA LEU A 527 -13.02 3.44 -12.24
C LEU A 527 -12.42 4.70 -12.88
N ILE A 528 -11.35 4.53 -13.66
CA ILE A 528 -10.73 5.59 -14.45
C ILE A 528 -10.88 5.21 -15.92
N ALA A 529 -11.47 6.10 -16.71
CA ALA A 529 -11.55 5.91 -18.16
C ALA A 529 -10.14 6.00 -18.78
N GLN A 530 -9.84 5.09 -19.70
CA GLN A 530 -8.61 5.10 -20.49
C GLN A 530 -8.93 5.40 -21.95
N PRO A 531 -9.07 6.68 -22.34
CA PRO A 531 -9.28 7.05 -23.72
C PRO A 531 -8.02 6.75 -24.56
N PRO A 532 -8.16 6.47 -25.87
CA PRO A 532 -7.02 6.26 -26.74
C PRO A 532 -6.20 7.55 -26.91
N LEU A 533 -4.87 7.43 -26.83
CA LEU A 533 -3.95 8.56 -26.99
C LEU A 533 -3.71 8.90 -28.48
N PHE A 534 -3.74 7.90 -29.36
CA PHE A 534 -3.50 8.09 -30.79
C PHE A 534 -4.65 7.55 -31.64
N LYS A 535 -4.92 8.24 -32.74
CA LYS A 535 -5.71 7.72 -33.87
C LYS A 535 -4.83 7.72 -35.11
N ILE A 536 -4.47 6.55 -35.61
CA ILE A 536 -3.72 6.42 -36.85
C ILE A 536 -4.71 6.21 -37.99
N SER A 537 -4.59 6.99 -39.06
CA SER A 537 -5.45 6.88 -40.24
C SER A 537 -4.60 6.66 -41.50
N LYS A 538 -4.90 5.62 -42.27
CA LYS A 538 -4.29 5.32 -43.58
C LYS A 538 -5.41 5.08 -44.60
N GLY A 539 -5.63 6.05 -45.49
CA GLY A 539 -6.74 6.02 -46.44
C GLY A 539 -8.09 5.95 -45.72
N LYS A 540 -8.87 4.89 -45.98
CA LYS A 540 -10.16 4.63 -45.33
C LYS A 540 -10.07 3.83 -44.02
N SER A 541 -8.89 3.31 -43.68
CA SER A 541 -8.67 2.53 -42.45
C SER A 541 -8.17 3.43 -41.32
N PHE A 542 -8.66 3.21 -40.09
CA PHE A 542 -8.15 3.85 -38.88
C PHE A 542 -8.02 2.85 -37.74
N GLU A 543 -7.06 3.09 -36.84
CA GLU A 543 -6.80 2.28 -35.64
C GLU A 543 -6.52 3.24 -34.48
N TYR A 544 -7.05 2.92 -33.29
CA TYR A 544 -6.80 3.68 -32.07
C TYR A 544 -5.75 2.98 -31.22
N LEU A 545 -4.80 3.73 -30.68
CA LEU A 545 -3.74 3.20 -29.81
C LEU A 545 -3.78 3.89 -28.45
N LEU A 546 -3.59 3.11 -27.40
CA LEU A 546 -3.77 3.57 -26.01
C LEU A 546 -2.58 4.36 -25.48
N ASP A 547 -1.37 4.01 -25.87
CA ASP A 547 -0.14 4.59 -25.32
C ASP A 547 0.98 4.70 -26.39
N GLU A 548 2.05 5.40 -26.01
CA GLU A 548 3.23 5.63 -26.85
C GLU A 548 3.96 4.33 -27.18
N ARG A 549 4.00 3.37 -26.25
CA ARG A 549 4.59 2.03 -26.49
C ARG A 549 3.83 1.29 -27.60
N SER A 550 2.52 1.42 -27.64
CA SER A 550 1.66 0.83 -28.68
C SER A 550 1.87 1.53 -30.00
N PHE A 551 2.06 2.85 -30.00
CA PHE A 551 2.45 3.62 -31.18
C PHE A 551 3.80 3.17 -31.73
N ASP A 552 4.83 3.04 -30.89
CA ASP A 552 6.15 2.55 -31.30
C ASP A 552 6.07 1.14 -31.87
N LYS A 553 5.36 0.23 -31.19
CA LYS A 553 5.13 -1.13 -31.69
C LYS A 553 4.43 -1.13 -33.05
N TYR A 554 3.43 -0.26 -33.22
CA TYR A 554 2.72 -0.09 -34.48
C TYR A 554 3.67 0.43 -35.58
N MET A 555 4.46 1.46 -35.29
CA MET A 555 5.40 2.06 -36.24
C MET A 555 6.49 1.07 -36.65
N ILE A 556 7.07 0.33 -35.71
CA ILE A 556 8.07 -0.71 -36.01
C ILE A 556 7.45 -1.80 -36.88
N ARG A 557 6.21 -2.23 -36.59
CA ARG A 557 5.49 -3.19 -37.42
C ARG A 557 5.35 -2.67 -38.85
N LYS A 558 4.88 -1.43 -39.03
CA LYS A 558 4.72 -0.83 -40.36
C LYS A 558 6.05 -0.65 -41.10
N MET A 559 7.08 -0.16 -40.41
CA MET A 559 8.42 -0.06 -41.00
C MET A 559 8.97 -1.42 -41.44
N SER A 560 8.68 -2.49 -40.70
CA SER A 560 9.10 -3.84 -41.07
C SER A 560 8.36 -4.42 -42.29
N GLU A 561 7.17 -3.91 -42.59
CA GLU A 561 6.38 -4.25 -43.77
C GLU A 561 6.86 -3.44 -45.01
N ASP A 562 7.21 -2.17 -44.81
CA ASP A 562 7.52 -1.24 -45.91
C ASP A 562 9.03 -1.18 -46.26
N PHE A 563 9.94 -1.44 -45.32
CA PHE A 563 11.39 -1.28 -45.52
C PHE A 563 12.14 -2.61 -45.59
N THR A 564 13.22 -2.58 -46.37
CA THR A 564 14.20 -3.67 -46.49
C THR A 564 15.59 -3.12 -46.20
N ILE A 565 16.35 -3.80 -45.32
CA ILE A 565 17.76 -3.47 -45.09
C ILE A 565 18.64 -4.45 -45.85
N LYS A 566 19.61 -3.92 -46.61
CA LYS A 566 20.67 -4.68 -47.25
C LYS A 566 22.02 -4.17 -46.79
N ALA A 567 22.75 -4.99 -46.04
CA ALA A 567 24.11 -4.64 -45.59
C ALA A 567 25.11 -4.74 -46.75
N LYS A 568 26.01 -3.76 -46.87
CA LYS A 568 27.03 -3.72 -47.92
C LYS A 568 27.97 -4.93 -47.78
N GLY A 569 28.00 -5.80 -48.78
CA GLY A 569 28.79 -7.05 -48.77
C GLY A 569 28.03 -8.32 -48.37
N SER A 570 26.77 -8.21 -47.92
CA SER A 570 25.90 -9.37 -47.64
C SER A 570 24.93 -9.64 -48.79
N LYS A 571 24.68 -10.92 -49.09
CA LYS A 571 23.62 -11.36 -50.02
C LYS A 571 22.24 -11.44 -49.36
N GLU A 572 22.17 -11.37 -48.03
CA GLU A 572 20.92 -11.56 -47.28
C GLU A 572 20.19 -10.22 -47.08
N GLU A 573 18.90 -10.21 -47.42
CA GLU A 573 18.01 -9.06 -47.21
C GLU A 573 17.24 -9.21 -45.90
N ILE A 574 17.29 -8.19 -45.05
CA ILE A 574 16.59 -8.16 -43.76
C ILE A 574 15.23 -7.49 -43.98
N LYS A 575 14.15 -8.28 -43.91
CA LYS A 575 12.75 -7.86 -44.08
C LYS A 575 11.85 -8.44 -42.98
N GLY A 576 10.65 -7.91 -42.81
CA GLY A 576 9.61 -8.47 -41.95
C GLY A 576 10.09 -8.69 -40.51
N GLU A 577 9.90 -9.91 -39.98
CA GLU A 577 10.21 -10.19 -38.57
C GLU A 577 11.71 -10.06 -38.23
N LYS A 578 12.61 -10.40 -39.17
CA LYS A 578 14.06 -10.21 -38.98
C LYS A 578 14.41 -8.72 -38.85
N PHE A 579 13.79 -7.86 -39.67
CA PHE A 579 13.92 -6.40 -39.56
C PHE A 579 13.42 -5.92 -38.20
N ARG A 580 12.23 -6.36 -37.80
CA ARG A 580 11.61 -5.96 -36.53
C ARG A 580 12.51 -6.24 -35.32
N ARG A 581 13.10 -7.45 -35.25
CA ARG A 581 14.01 -7.82 -34.14
C ARG A 581 15.29 -6.97 -34.13
N VAL A 582 15.90 -6.74 -35.29
CA VAL A 582 17.13 -5.93 -35.39
C VAL A 582 16.84 -4.47 -35.02
N PHE A 583 15.76 -3.91 -35.55
CA PHE A 583 15.38 -2.52 -35.28
C PHE A 583 15.00 -2.31 -33.81
N GLN A 584 14.27 -3.23 -33.19
CA GLN A 584 13.98 -3.19 -31.75
C GLN A 584 15.26 -3.19 -30.90
N LYS A 585 16.26 -4.01 -31.25
CA LYS A 585 17.56 -4.00 -30.57
C LYS A 585 18.30 -2.67 -30.73
N ILE A 586 18.23 -2.05 -31.90
CA ILE A 586 18.84 -0.74 -32.16
C ILE A 586 18.13 0.36 -31.36
N VAL A 587 16.79 0.40 -31.37
CA VAL A 587 16.00 1.38 -30.59
C VAL A 587 16.25 1.22 -29.10
N ALA A 588 16.26 -0.01 -28.58
CA ALA A 588 16.60 -0.28 -27.19
C ALA A 588 18.01 0.22 -26.82
N ARG A 589 18.98 0.08 -27.73
CA ARG A 589 20.36 0.56 -27.54
C ARG A 589 20.51 2.07 -27.71
N ARG A 590 19.62 2.73 -28.47
CA ARG A 590 19.59 4.20 -28.58
C ARG A 590 18.99 4.82 -27.33
N ASN A 591 17.95 4.23 -26.75
CA ASN A 591 17.40 4.72 -25.48
C ASN A 591 18.34 4.47 -24.28
N TYR A 592 19.42 3.71 -24.51
CA TYR A 592 20.51 3.47 -23.56
C TYR A 592 21.65 4.49 -23.68
N LEU A 593 21.71 5.26 -24.77
CA LEU A 593 22.67 6.35 -25.00
C LEU A 593 21.99 7.70 -24.77
#